data_AF-A0A6V7JNL9-F1
#
_entry.id   AF-A0A6V7JNL9-F1
#
_cell.length_a   1.000
_cell.length_b   1.000
_cell.length_c   1.000
_cell.angle_alpha   90.00
_cell.angle_beta   90.00
_cell.angle_gamma   90.00
#
_symmetry.space_group_name_H-M   'P 1'
#
loop_
_entity.id
_entity.type
_entity.pdbx_description
1 polymer ?
#
loop_
_entity_poly.entity_id
_entity_poly.type
_entity_poly.pdbx_seq_one_letter_code
_entity_poly.pdbx_strand_id
1 'polypeptide(L)'
;NWQVNNESTSTGVTSPGGKRKRRNRVPEKPNYPLNLWSIMKNCIGKELSKIPMPVNFSEPLSMLQRLTEDYEYAEILDRAAQCTDSCEQMAYIAAFTVSSYSTTASRTGKPFNPLLGETYECDRTEDLGWKAVSEQVSHHPPMVAQFCEGRAWRCWQEFTMASKFRGKYLQ
;
A
#
# COMPACT_ATOMS: atom_id res chain seq x y z
N ASN A 1 -21.17 30.11 -13.69
CA ASN A 1 -22.19 29.04 -13.80
C ASN A 1 -21.63 27.73 -13.28
N TRP A 2 -21.63 27.58 -11.96
CA TRP A 2 -21.35 26.32 -11.27
C TRP A 2 -22.70 25.70 -10.93
N GLN A 3 -23.11 24.69 -11.68
CA GLN A 3 -24.30 23.91 -11.35
C GLN A 3 -23.96 23.01 -10.16
N VAL A 4 -24.61 23.26 -9.04
CA VAL A 4 -24.60 22.41 -7.85
C VAL A 4 -25.49 21.21 -8.17
N ASN A 5 -24.88 20.07 -8.54
CA ASN A 5 -25.60 18.80 -8.56
C ASN A 5 -25.82 18.36 -7.12
N ASN A 6 -27.00 18.70 -6.60
CA ASN A 6 -27.51 18.22 -5.32
C ASN A 6 -28.05 16.80 -5.50
N GLU A 7 -27.16 15.83 -5.73
CA GLU A 7 -27.50 14.42 -5.50
C GLU A 7 -27.24 14.12 -4.04
N SER A 8 -28.34 14.14 -3.27
CA SER A 8 -28.43 13.63 -1.92
C SER A 8 -27.90 12.20 -1.87
N THR A 9 -26.61 12.04 -1.56
CA THR A 9 -26.03 10.75 -1.24
C THR A 9 -26.59 10.36 0.11
N SER A 10 -27.60 9.48 0.08
CA SER A 10 -28.14 8.85 1.28
C SER A 10 -26.98 8.37 2.14
N THR A 11 -26.88 8.90 3.36
CA THR A 11 -26.06 8.34 4.42
C THR A 11 -26.57 6.92 4.65
N GLY A 12 -25.93 5.97 3.97
CA GLY A 12 -26.23 4.55 4.08
C GLY A 12 -25.90 4.10 5.49
N VAL A 13 -26.91 4.07 6.34
CA VAL A 13 -26.90 3.26 7.55
C VAL A 13 -26.70 1.83 7.08
N THR A 14 -25.49 1.29 7.31
CA THR A 14 -25.15 -0.07 6.95
C THR A 14 -26.05 -1.00 7.75
N SER A 15 -26.97 -1.70 7.08
CA SER A 15 -27.72 -2.79 7.70
C SER A 15 -26.73 -3.83 8.24
N PRO A 16 -26.86 -4.27 9.51
CA PRO A 16 -26.00 -5.29 10.07
C PRO A 16 -26.26 -6.60 9.32
N GLY A 17 -25.34 -7.01 8.45
CA GLY A 17 -25.39 -8.29 7.71
C GLY A 17 -25.21 -8.21 6.18
N GLY A 18 -25.10 -7.02 5.58
CA GLY A 18 -24.82 -6.89 4.14
C GLY A 18 -23.31 -6.89 3.84
N LYS A 19 -22.83 -7.80 2.98
CA LYS A 19 -21.44 -7.80 2.50
C LYS A 19 -21.05 -6.42 1.97
N ARG A 20 -19.95 -5.84 2.48
CA ARG A 20 -19.50 -4.50 2.04
C ARG A 20 -19.17 -4.49 0.55
N LYS A 21 -19.90 -3.70 -0.25
CA LYS A 21 -19.59 -3.50 -1.68
C LYS A 21 -18.37 -2.59 -1.83
N ARG A 22 -17.28 -3.13 -2.41
CA ARG A 22 -16.04 -2.38 -2.67
C ARG A 22 -16.04 -1.78 -4.08
N ARG A 23 -15.37 -0.64 -4.27
CA ARG A 23 -15.12 -0.08 -5.60
C ARG A 23 -14.18 -1.00 -6.38
N ASN A 24 -14.42 -1.17 -7.67
CA ASN A 24 -13.60 -1.99 -8.58
C ASN A 24 -12.82 -1.14 -9.61
N ARG A 25 -13.00 0.18 -9.61
CA ARG A 25 -12.32 1.10 -10.52
C ARG A 25 -11.99 2.41 -9.80
N VAL A 26 -10.90 3.03 -10.23
CA VAL A 26 -10.53 4.41 -9.88
C VAL A 26 -10.56 5.27 -11.16
N PRO A 27 -10.79 6.59 -11.05
CA PRO A 27 -10.70 7.49 -12.20
C PRO A 27 -9.32 7.40 -12.88
N GLU A 28 -9.31 7.60 -14.19
CA GLU A 28 -8.06 7.63 -14.95
C GLU A 28 -7.22 8.83 -14.57
N LYS A 29 -5.89 8.63 -14.57
CA LYS A 29 -4.95 9.69 -14.26
C LYS A 29 -5.04 10.79 -15.33
N PRO A 30 -5.20 12.06 -14.94
CA PRO A 30 -5.15 13.17 -15.89
C PRO A 30 -3.82 13.19 -16.65
N ASN A 31 -3.87 13.32 -17.97
CA ASN A 31 -2.68 13.34 -18.81
C ASN A 31 -2.02 14.73 -18.80
N TYR A 32 -1.08 14.94 -17.88
CA TYR A 32 -0.25 16.15 -17.83
C TYR A 32 1.19 15.81 -18.28
N PRO A 33 1.65 16.33 -19.44
CA PRO A 33 3.02 16.06 -19.90
C PRO A 33 4.01 16.78 -19.00
N LEU A 34 4.77 16.02 -18.19
CA LEU A 34 5.88 16.51 -17.39
C LEU A 34 7.15 15.73 -17.74
N ASN A 35 8.25 16.44 -17.96
CA ASN A 35 9.54 15.82 -18.22
C ASN A 35 10.19 15.38 -16.90
N LEU A 36 10.03 14.11 -16.53
CA LEU A 36 10.61 13.55 -15.30
C LEU A 36 12.13 13.74 -15.20
N TRP A 37 12.84 13.62 -16.33
CA TRP A 37 14.29 13.77 -16.37
C TRP A 37 14.76 15.17 -16.01
N SER A 38 14.01 16.21 -16.40
CA SER A 38 14.38 17.60 -16.09
C SER A 38 14.38 17.89 -14.59
N ILE A 39 13.59 17.14 -13.81
CA ILE A 39 13.51 17.22 -12.35
C ILE A 39 14.56 16.30 -11.70
N MET A 40 14.64 15.04 -12.17
CA MET A 40 15.52 14.03 -11.58
C MET A 40 17.01 14.36 -11.76
N LYS A 41 17.43 15.01 -12.85
CA LYS A 41 18.85 15.35 -13.07
C LYS A 41 19.44 16.23 -11.96
N ASN A 42 18.64 17.09 -11.34
CA ASN A 42 19.08 17.98 -10.25
C ASN A 42 19.11 17.26 -8.88
N CYS A 43 18.70 15.99 -8.86
CA CYS A 43 18.49 15.18 -7.67
C CYS A 43 19.49 14.02 -7.54
N ILE A 44 20.46 13.92 -8.45
CA ILE A 44 21.48 12.85 -8.46
C ILE A 44 22.26 12.88 -7.13
N GLY A 45 22.36 11.73 -6.47
CA GLY A 45 23.08 11.55 -5.21
C GLY A 45 22.32 12.01 -3.96
N LYS A 46 21.13 12.60 -4.10
CA LYS A 46 20.27 12.99 -2.97
C LYS A 46 19.31 11.85 -2.60
N GLU A 47 18.88 11.86 -1.34
CA GLU A 47 17.85 10.97 -0.83
C GLU A 47 16.47 11.42 -1.33
N LEU A 48 15.74 10.54 -2.04
CA LEU A 48 14.49 10.93 -2.71
C LEU A 48 13.33 11.21 -1.76
N SER A 49 13.39 10.72 -0.52
CA SER A 49 12.42 11.03 0.53
C SER A 49 12.40 12.53 0.85
N LYS A 50 13.53 13.23 0.68
CA LYS A 50 13.73 14.64 1.04
C LYS A 50 13.53 15.61 -0.13
N ILE A 51 13.19 15.11 -1.32
CA ILE A 51 13.02 15.92 -2.53
C ILE A 51 11.52 16.06 -2.80
N PRO A 52 10.98 17.30 -2.90
CA PRO A 52 9.59 17.50 -3.27
C PRO A 52 9.39 17.08 -4.72
N MET A 53 8.79 15.90 -4.92
CA MET A 53 8.39 15.41 -6.24
C MET A 53 7.01 15.99 -6.58
N PRO A 54 6.77 16.45 -7.82
CA PRO A 54 5.43 16.83 -8.24
C PRO A 54 4.43 15.70 -8.00
N VAL A 55 3.23 16.04 -7.53
CA VAL A 55 2.15 15.09 -7.22
C VAL A 55 1.82 14.18 -8.40
N ASN A 56 2.04 14.65 -9.62
CA ASN A 56 1.88 13.91 -10.87
C ASN A 56 2.80 12.68 -10.98
N PHE A 57 3.85 12.55 -10.16
CA PHE A 57 4.70 11.35 -10.08
C PHE A 57 4.38 10.46 -8.88
N SER A 58 3.46 10.90 -8.03
CA SER A 58 2.95 10.09 -6.95
C SER A 58 1.78 9.24 -7.44
N GLU A 59 1.69 8.03 -6.93
CA GLU A 59 0.47 7.23 -7.04
C GLU A 59 -0.54 7.67 -5.97
N PRO A 60 -1.85 7.49 -6.18
CA PRO A 60 -2.88 7.97 -5.25
C PRO A 60 -3.03 7.06 -4.01
N LEU A 61 -1.90 6.63 -3.45
CA LEU A 61 -1.80 5.80 -2.25
C LEU A 61 -0.66 6.28 -1.35
N SER A 62 -0.86 6.23 -0.04
CA SER A 62 0.23 6.42 0.93
C SER A 62 1.02 5.13 1.12
N MET A 63 2.23 5.23 1.70
CA MET A 63 3.05 4.06 1.96
C MET A 63 2.34 3.04 2.88
N LEU A 64 1.49 3.50 3.82
CA LEU A 64 0.69 2.62 4.69
C LEU A 64 -0.27 1.75 3.89
N GLN A 65 -0.92 2.35 2.89
CA GLN A 65 -1.80 1.64 1.97
C GLN A 65 -1.01 0.66 1.10
N ARG A 66 0.17 1.08 0.62
CA ARG A 66 1.04 0.24 -0.20
C ARG A 66 1.48 -1.03 0.52
N LEU A 67 1.91 -0.92 1.78
CA LEU A 67 2.28 -2.08 2.61
C LEU A 67 1.10 -3.01 2.88
N THR A 68 -0.12 -2.49 2.92
CA THR A 68 -1.30 -3.33 3.15
C THR A 68 -1.63 -4.21 1.93
N GLU A 69 -1.12 -3.86 0.75
CA GLU A 69 -1.27 -4.69 -0.45
C GLU A 69 -0.45 -5.98 -0.41
N ASP A 70 0.55 -6.09 0.48
CA ASP A 70 1.31 -7.34 0.69
C ASP A 70 0.39 -8.52 1.06
N TYR A 71 -0.80 -8.23 1.60
CA TYR A 71 -1.83 -9.20 1.96
C TYR A 71 -2.86 -9.48 0.83
N GLU A 72 -2.57 -9.09 -0.42
CA GLU A 72 -3.44 -9.40 -1.58
C GLU A 72 -3.65 -10.91 -1.73
N TYR A 73 -2.60 -11.71 -1.55
CA TYR A 73 -2.63 -13.18 -1.62
C TYR A 73 -2.52 -13.83 -0.24
N ALA A 74 -3.16 -13.24 0.77
CA ALA A 74 -3.12 -13.74 2.13
C ALA A 74 -3.72 -15.16 2.29
N GLU A 75 -4.47 -15.68 1.31
CA GLU A 75 -4.91 -17.08 1.31
C GLU A 75 -3.73 -18.07 1.32
N ILE A 76 -2.55 -17.66 0.89
CA ILE A 76 -1.33 -18.47 0.98
C ILE A 76 -0.96 -18.73 2.44
N LEU A 77 -1.13 -17.75 3.32
CA LEU A 77 -0.90 -17.89 4.76
C LEU A 77 -1.97 -18.75 5.43
N ASP A 78 -3.21 -18.67 4.97
CA ASP A 78 -4.29 -19.57 5.43
C ASP A 78 -3.93 -21.04 5.14
N ARG A 79 -3.33 -21.34 3.98
CA ARG A 79 -2.82 -22.69 3.65
C ARG A 79 -1.61 -23.08 4.48
N ALA A 80 -0.65 -22.17 4.64
CA ALA A 80 0.54 -22.41 5.46
C ALA A 80 0.19 -22.78 6.91
N ALA A 81 -0.86 -22.16 7.47
CA ALA A 81 -1.34 -22.45 8.81
C ALA A 81 -1.97 -23.84 8.98
N GLN A 82 -2.36 -24.50 7.88
CA GLN A 82 -2.93 -25.85 7.88
C GLN A 82 -1.87 -26.95 7.65
N CYS A 83 -0.66 -26.59 7.20
CA CYS A 83 0.42 -27.54 6.97
C CYS A 83 0.91 -28.16 8.28
N THR A 84 1.09 -29.48 8.26
CA THR A 84 1.72 -30.23 9.35
C THR A 84 3.22 -30.42 9.14
N ASP A 85 3.66 -30.41 7.88
CA ASP A 85 5.08 -30.47 7.51
C ASP A 85 5.70 -29.07 7.50
N SER A 86 6.84 -28.93 8.18
CA SER A 86 7.50 -27.63 8.32
C SER A 86 8.14 -27.12 7.02
N CYS A 87 8.59 -28.03 6.14
CA CYS A 87 9.20 -27.64 4.87
C CYS A 87 8.12 -27.13 3.90
N GLU A 88 6.98 -27.79 3.86
CA GLU A 88 5.81 -27.33 3.09
C GLU A 88 5.29 -25.99 3.61
N GLN A 89 5.14 -25.84 4.93
CA GLN A 89 4.76 -24.57 5.55
C GLN A 89 5.72 -23.44 5.15
N MET A 90 7.04 -23.69 5.23
CA MET A 90 8.06 -22.73 4.82
C MET A 90 7.96 -22.37 3.34
N ALA A 91 7.66 -23.34 2.47
CA ALA A 91 7.48 -23.09 1.04
C ALA A 91 6.30 -22.14 0.77
N TYR A 92 5.18 -22.29 1.49
CA TYR A 92 4.06 -21.34 1.39
C TYR A 92 4.43 -19.95 1.94
N ILE A 93 5.14 -19.86 3.07
CA ILE A 93 5.60 -18.57 3.61
C ILE A 93 6.54 -17.86 2.62
N ALA A 94 7.45 -18.60 1.97
CA ALA A 94 8.31 -18.06 0.92
C ALA A 94 7.50 -17.57 -0.28
N ALA A 95 6.50 -18.35 -0.73
CA ALA A 95 5.61 -17.96 -1.82
C ALA A 95 4.83 -16.67 -1.48
N PHE A 96 4.30 -16.57 -0.25
CA PHE A 96 3.62 -15.35 0.23
C PHE A 96 4.54 -14.14 0.17
N THR A 97 5.76 -14.27 0.71
CA THR A 97 6.77 -13.19 0.70
C THR A 97 7.07 -12.70 -0.72
N VAL A 98 7.24 -13.62 -1.69
CA VAL A 98 7.49 -13.25 -3.10
C VAL A 98 6.26 -12.62 -3.75
N SER A 99 5.06 -13.04 -3.38
CA SER A 99 3.81 -12.55 -3.97
C SER A 99 3.57 -11.04 -3.75
N SER A 100 4.11 -10.46 -2.67
CA SER A 100 4.04 -9.01 -2.38
C SER A 100 4.63 -8.14 -3.51
N TYR A 101 5.56 -8.70 -4.30
CA TYR A 101 6.19 -8.01 -5.42
C TYR A 101 5.41 -8.11 -6.74
N SER A 102 4.26 -8.80 -6.79
CA SER A 102 3.49 -9.01 -8.04
C SER A 102 3.11 -7.69 -8.73
N THR A 103 2.84 -6.65 -7.94
CA THR A 103 2.36 -5.35 -8.40
C THR A 103 3.48 -4.34 -8.66
N THR A 104 4.74 -4.64 -8.30
CA THR A 104 5.84 -3.66 -8.41
C THR A 104 6.27 -3.43 -9.85
N ALA A 105 6.11 -4.41 -10.74
CA ALA A 105 6.52 -4.31 -12.14
C ALA A 105 5.72 -3.25 -12.92
N SER A 106 4.46 -3.02 -12.57
CA SER A 106 3.56 -2.09 -13.25
C SER A 106 3.43 -0.73 -12.56
N ARG A 107 4.07 -0.55 -11.40
CA ARG A 107 3.93 0.65 -10.56
C ARG A 107 5.24 1.41 -10.43
N THR A 108 5.38 2.42 -11.28
CA THR A 108 6.56 3.32 -11.31
C THR A 108 6.37 4.59 -10.48
N GLY A 109 5.18 4.82 -9.94
CA GLY A 109 4.86 5.99 -9.11
C GLY A 109 5.33 5.82 -7.66
N LYS A 110 5.79 6.91 -7.05
CA LYS A 110 6.16 6.91 -5.62
C LYS A 110 4.89 7.03 -4.76
N PRO A 111 4.66 6.19 -3.74
CA PRO A 111 3.56 6.43 -2.81
C PRO A 111 3.78 7.73 -2.02
N PHE A 112 2.70 8.32 -1.54
CA PHE A 112 2.80 9.47 -0.63
C PHE A 112 3.53 9.06 0.65
N ASN A 113 4.47 9.90 1.08
CA ASN A 113 5.12 9.74 2.37
C ASN A 113 4.12 10.09 3.48
N PRO A 114 3.73 9.15 4.34
CA PRO A 114 2.73 9.42 5.38
C PRO A 114 3.21 10.49 6.38
N LEU A 115 2.26 11.20 6.98
CA LEU A 115 2.56 12.09 8.10
C LEU A 115 2.90 11.28 9.35
N LEU A 116 3.67 11.86 10.28
CA LEU A 116 3.89 11.24 11.59
C LEU A 116 2.55 11.04 12.31
N GLY A 117 2.28 9.82 12.78
CA GLY A 117 1.00 9.44 13.39
C GLY A 117 -0.15 9.25 12.40
N GLU A 118 0.09 9.33 11.09
CA GLU A 118 -0.90 8.90 10.10
C GLU A 118 -1.16 7.40 10.28
N THR A 119 -2.44 7.03 10.25
CA THR A 119 -2.88 5.64 10.39
C THR A 119 -3.65 5.18 9.16
N TYR A 120 -3.57 3.90 8.84
CA TYR A 120 -4.42 3.26 7.86
C TYR A 120 -4.95 1.92 8.39
N GLU A 121 -6.25 1.70 8.24
CA GLU A 121 -6.91 0.44 8.56
C GLU A 121 -7.52 -0.19 7.30
N CYS A 122 -7.47 -1.51 7.22
CA CYS A 122 -8.10 -2.27 6.15
C CYS A 122 -8.73 -3.53 6.72
N ASP A 123 -10.06 -3.51 6.85
CA ASP A 123 -10.83 -4.69 7.23
C ASP A 123 -11.28 -5.44 5.97
N ARG A 124 -10.74 -6.65 5.79
CA ARG A 124 -11.13 -7.65 4.78
C ARG A 124 -11.68 -8.93 5.44
N THR A 125 -12.13 -8.88 6.70
CA THR A 125 -12.55 -10.08 7.45
C THR A 125 -13.69 -10.81 6.74
N GLU A 126 -14.67 -10.08 6.20
CA GLU A 126 -15.84 -10.67 5.53
C GLU A 126 -15.50 -11.37 4.21
N ASP A 127 -14.52 -10.85 3.45
CA ASP A 127 -14.23 -11.30 2.09
C ASP A 127 -12.92 -12.10 1.97
N LEU A 128 -11.86 -11.70 2.66
CA LEU A 128 -10.55 -12.39 2.64
C LEU A 128 -10.12 -12.98 3.99
N GLY A 129 -10.82 -12.69 5.09
CA GLY A 129 -10.53 -13.28 6.41
C GLY A 129 -9.37 -12.65 7.16
N TRP A 130 -8.98 -11.42 6.82
CA TRP A 130 -7.93 -10.69 7.52
C TRP A 130 -8.29 -9.22 7.73
N LYS A 131 -7.67 -8.59 8.73
CA LYS A 131 -7.74 -7.15 8.99
C LYS A 131 -6.36 -6.63 9.37
N ALA A 132 -6.03 -5.43 8.93
CA ALA A 132 -4.74 -4.80 9.19
C ALA A 132 -4.88 -3.37 9.70
N VAL A 133 -3.94 -2.97 10.54
CA VAL A 133 -3.72 -1.58 10.98
C VAL A 133 -2.25 -1.23 10.78
N SER A 134 -1.98 -0.02 10.31
CA SER A 134 -0.63 0.51 10.12
C SER A 134 -0.55 1.95 10.60
N GLU A 135 0.59 2.33 11.16
CA GLU A 135 0.87 3.69 11.62
C GLU A 135 2.29 4.10 11.21
N GLN A 136 2.43 5.35 10.79
CA GLN A 136 3.74 5.97 10.62
C GLN A 136 4.29 6.40 12.00
N VAL A 137 5.11 5.56 12.61
CA VAL A 137 5.63 5.74 13.98
C VAL A 137 6.87 6.63 14.06
N SER A 138 7.52 6.91 12.93
CA SER A 138 8.63 7.87 12.85
C SER A 138 8.67 8.56 11.49
N HIS A 139 9.10 9.81 11.46
CA HIS A 139 9.25 10.59 10.22
C HIS A 139 10.73 10.79 9.82
N HIS A 140 11.65 10.77 10.77
CA HIS A 140 13.08 10.99 10.55
C HIS A 140 13.92 10.00 11.40
N PRO A 141 14.24 8.81 10.87
CA PRO A 141 13.90 8.30 9.54
C PRO A 141 12.42 7.89 9.42
N PRO A 142 11.83 7.85 8.21
CA PRO A 142 10.47 7.33 8.01
C PRO A 142 10.39 5.85 8.41
N MET A 143 9.53 5.52 9.38
CA MET A 143 9.26 4.15 9.80
C MET A 143 7.76 3.92 9.94
N VAL A 144 7.32 2.74 9.51
CA VAL A 144 5.94 2.26 9.63
C VAL A 144 5.93 1.03 10.53
N ALA A 145 4.98 0.99 11.46
CA ALA A 145 4.58 -0.22 12.17
C ALA A 145 3.26 -0.72 11.59
N GLN A 146 3.17 -2.02 11.29
CA GLN A 146 1.99 -2.66 10.76
C GLN A 146 1.69 -3.95 11.51
N PHE A 147 0.41 -4.18 11.80
CA PHE A 147 -0.09 -5.41 12.39
C PHE A 147 -1.28 -5.91 11.57
N CYS A 148 -1.23 -7.18 11.19
CA CYS A 148 -2.27 -7.88 10.45
C CYS A 148 -2.67 -9.16 11.17
N GLU A 149 -3.98 -9.35 11.35
CA GLU A 149 -4.57 -10.55 11.94
C GLU A 149 -5.40 -11.27 10.88
N GLY A 150 -5.02 -12.51 10.57
CA GLY A 150 -5.78 -13.46 9.76
C GLY A 150 -6.51 -14.50 10.63
N ARG A 151 -7.03 -15.55 10.00
CA ARG A 151 -7.83 -16.59 10.70
C ARG A 151 -7.01 -17.40 11.72
N ALA A 152 -5.83 -17.83 11.30
CA ALA A 152 -4.95 -18.72 12.07
C ALA A 152 -3.49 -18.25 12.07
N TRP A 153 -3.25 -17.02 11.62
CA TRP A 153 -1.93 -16.41 11.53
C TRP A 153 -2.02 -14.94 11.90
N ARG A 154 -0.89 -14.40 12.35
CA ARG A 154 -0.69 -12.98 12.64
C ARG A 154 0.63 -12.57 12.04
N CYS A 155 0.70 -11.33 11.56
CA CYS A 155 1.91 -10.75 11.01
C CYS A 155 2.13 -9.37 11.64
N TRP A 156 3.34 -9.12 12.10
CA TRP A 156 3.82 -7.82 12.53
C TRP A 156 5.02 -7.45 11.66
N GLN A 157 4.99 -6.23 11.13
CA GLN A 157 5.99 -5.72 10.22
C GLN A 157 6.42 -4.33 10.64
N GLU A 158 7.73 -4.13 10.71
CA GLU A 158 8.36 -2.82 10.81
C GLU A 158 9.02 -2.52 9.48
N PHE A 159 8.66 -1.40 8.86
CA PHE A 159 9.15 -1.05 7.53
C PHE A 159 9.88 0.30 7.56
N THR A 160 11.09 0.30 7.02
CA THR A 160 11.89 1.50 6.79
C THR A 160 12.39 1.47 5.36
N MET A 161 12.21 2.56 4.61
CA MET A 161 12.69 2.68 3.24
C MET A 161 13.61 3.88 3.07
N ALA A 162 14.82 3.63 2.59
CA ALA A 162 15.77 4.65 2.19
C ALA A 162 16.10 4.48 0.70
N SER A 163 15.52 5.31 -0.16
CA SER A 163 15.80 5.28 -1.60
C SER A 163 16.81 6.35 -2.01
N LYS A 164 17.87 5.96 -2.73
CA LYS A 164 18.91 6.83 -3.27
C LYS A 164 18.90 6.78 -4.79
N PHE A 165 18.84 7.94 -5.44
CA PHE A 165 18.98 8.03 -6.88
C PHE A 165 20.45 8.05 -7.29
N ARG A 166 20.88 7.00 -8.00
CA ARG A 166 22.26 6.79 -8.48
C ARG A 166 22.48 7.26 -9.92
N GLY A 167 21.62 8.17 -10.42
CA GLY A 167 21.72 8.74 -11.77
C GLY A 167 21.07 7.87 -12.86
N LYS A 168 21.42 6.59 -12.95
CA LYS A 168 20.80 5.66 -13.93
C LYS A 168 19.67 4.81 -13.35
N TYR A 169 19.67 4.56 -12.05
CA TYR A 169 18.69 3.71 -11.37
C TYR A 169 18.42 4.19 -9.94
N LEU A 170 17.35 3.67 -9.36
CA LEU A 170 16.97 3.84 -7.96
C LEU A 170 17.43 2.62 -7.18
N GLN A 171 18.02 2.86 -6.02
CA GLN A 171 18.43 1.84 -5.05
C GLN A 171 17.75 2.12 -3.71
#